data_AF-G3Q622-F1
#
_entry.id   AF-G3Q622-F1
#
_cell.length_a   1.000
_cell.length_b   1.000
_cell.length_c   1.000
_cell.angle_alpha   90.00
_cell.angle_beta   90.00
_cell.angle_gamma   90.00
#
_symmetry.space_group_name_H-M   'P 1'
#
loop_
_entity.id
_entity.type
_entity.pdbx_description
1 polymer ?
#
loop_
_entity_poly.entity_id
_entity_poly.type
_entity_poly.pdbx_seq_one_letter_code
_entity_poly.pdbx_strand_id
1 'polypeptide(L)'
;MISASSARQTSLSGRHSEGSWHPCVKVSRCAKTPSAARRRVVEDIPKSPKGIVGCCAMASEGPMMNGDISRSPGQSGALEETLQQMNILIQENRDLKEALRQTNLMMKDRFEGLSAWREKQREERDFLENKLEDARGRMEALTLQNQELGKRRVGDGRTEAALGSVLAVSSNQNAELEALRAQVSRLQAEKNDLVAMNSELQLKTDQDSHEDSFIEIIRVSDDGVDGVSGACGLERSRRPDLSMTASRLESEEMTVSQLLQSLRNETQRGERLQGELQASAARISELEKRKTDVEKSTQTPQTETKEDSGKEEKAASEVENLKCQMMTLFKDLQQAQSKLYEAEGMKKNLQDRCREVEQDVVTLKAQLGEKQAVQSENSRLKLQVDSMQSQTQMEQRKAGEERTNLAQLKDAYTKLFEDYNELKEEKKKRESLMVQKEVVEEMQERLSSAEEALAAKQNHIDQMKQEIFSKEEKLQTISVFQAQAEVYSSDFYAERAAREKLHEERERLAAQLEYVKKQNHQLQEELDSLGRQSLNEMKKRHVPPGGNPHGATASLVGRGGADWQHQGNIPEHACPKCNDILPDLDSLQIHIMDCII
;
A
#
# COMPACT_ATOMS: atom_id res chain seq x y z
N MET A 1 -79.04 -2.94 -11.19
CA MET A 1 -79.50 -4.35 -11.15
C MET A 1 -78.53 -5.17 -11.97
N ILE A 2 -78.20 -6.41 -11.55
CA ILE A 2 -77.60 -7.50 -12.36
C ILE A 2 -76.20 -7.14 -12.94
N SER A 3 -75.05 -7.60 -12.40
CA SER A 3 -74.51 -8.98 -12.39
C SER A 3 -74.20 -9.52 -13.81
N ALA A 4 -73.14 -10.26 -14.10
CA ALA A 4 -72.06 -10.87 -13.31
C ALA A 4 -70.73 -10.76 -14.11
N SER A 5 -69.56 -11.38 -13.83
CA SER A 5 -69.14 -12.47 -12.93
C SER A 5 -67.64 -12.26 -12.59
N SER A 6 -67.11 -12.64 -11.42
CA SER A 6 -66.58 -13.98 -11.07
C SER A 6 -65.46 -14.45 -12.05
N ALA A 7 -64.25 -14.88 -11.65
CA ALA A 7 -63.66 -15.26 -10.36
C ALA A 7 -62.09 -15.29 -10.50
N ARG A 8 -61.19 -15.55 -9.52
CA ARG A 8 -61.24 -16.01 -8.12
C ARG A 8 -59.89 -15.69 -7.39
N GLN A 9 -59.94 -15.62 -6.05
CA GLN A 9 -59.02 -16.14 -5.01
C GLN A 9 -57.58 -16.57 -5.45
N THR A 10 -56.47 -16.13 -4.82
CA THR A 10 -56.05 -16.30 -3.39
C THR A 10 -54.91 -15.31 -3.04
N SER A 11 -54.57 -14.78 -1.83
CA SER A 11 -54.77 -15.08 -0.39
C SER A 11 -53.83 -16.17 0.19
N LEU A 12 -52.92 -15.98 1.17
CA LEU A 12 -52.68 -15.00 2.27
C LEU A 12 -51.18 -15.06 2.71
N SER A 13 -50.58 -14.26 3.62
CA SER A 13 -50.73 -12.86 4.09
C SER A 13 -49.67 -12.55 5.19
N GLY A 14 -49.14 -11.32 5.31
CA GLY A 14 -48.27 -10.89 6.44
C GLY A 14 -48.31 -9.37 6.66
N ARG A 15 -49.17 -8.86 7.56
CA ARG A 15 -48.93 -8.60 9.00
C ARG A 15 -47.84 -7.55 9.27
N HIS A 16 -48.29 -6.38 9.72
CA HIS A 16 -47.46 -5.34 10.32
C HIS A 16 -46.77 -5.84 11.59
N SER A 17 -45.58 -5.28 11.87
CA SER A 17 -45.00 -5.16 13.21
C SER A 17 -44.19 -3.86 13.27
N GLU A 18 -44.71 -2.84 13.93
CA GLU A 18 -44.01 -1.56 14.14
C GLU A 18 -42.96 -1.73 15.25
N GLY A 19 -41.74 -2.10 14.85
CA GLY A 19 -40.61 -2.24 15.76
C GLY A 19 -40.05 -0.90 16.20
N SER A 20 -40.54 -0.37 17.34
CA SER A 20 -39.95 0.81 17.98
C SER A 20 -38.57 0.48 18.56
N TRP A 21 -37.51 0.85 17.84
CA TRP A 21 -36.13 0.70 18.30
C TRP A 21 -35.59 2.04 18.84
N HIS A 22 -35.78 2.28 20.13
CA HIS A 22 -35.01 3.30 20.85
C HIS A 22 -33.53 2.89 20.92
N PRO A 23 -32.58 3.73 20.47
CA PRO A 23 -31.18 3.59 20.87
C PRO A 23 -31.06 4.05 22.32
N CYS A 24 -31.26 3.13 23.27
CA CYS A 24 -31.05 3.36 24.70
C CYS A 24 -29.55 3.45 25.00
N VAL A 25 -28.94 4.59 24.68
CA VAL A 25 -27.51 4.84 24.90
C VAL A 25 -27.24 4.93 26.41
N LYS A 26 -26.90 3.80 27.02
CA LYS A 26 -26.28 3.74 28.34
C LYS A 26 -24.88 4.36 28.27
N VAL A 27 -24.84 5.69 28.35
CA VAL A 27 -23.61 6.43 28.68
C VAL A 27 -23.22 6.05 30.11
N SER A 28 -22.26 5.14 30.25
CA SER A 28 -21.69 4.75 31.55
C SER A 28 -20.94 5.93 32.18
N ARG A 29 -21.68 6.80 32.88
CA ARG A 29 -21.13 7.83 33.76
C ARG A 29 -20.37 7.17 34.91
N CYS A 30 -19.08 6.98 34.75
CA CYS A 30 -18.19 6.64 35.85
C CYS A 30 -17.55 7.90 36.45
N ALA A 31 -17.47 7.94 37.78
CA ALA A 31 -16.74 8.89 38.63
C ALA A 31 -16.53 10.34 38.12
N LYS A 32 -17.42 11.26 38.53
CA LYS A 32 -17.02 12.65 38.80
C LYS A 32 -16.65 12.78 40.27
N THR A 33 -15.37 13.00 40.57
CA THR A 33 -14.91 13.57 41.85
C THR A 33 -14.42 15.01 41.63
N PRO A 34 -14.50 15.92 42.63
CA PRO A 34 -14.38 17.35 42.37
C PRO A 34 -13.02 17.98 42.76
N SER A 35 -12.25 18.41 41.77
CA SER A 35 -11.24 19.47 41.91
C SER A 35 -10.80 20.02 40.55
N ALA A 36 -10.31 21.26 40.42
CA ALA A 36 -10.11 22.30 41.44
C ALA A 36 -10.65 23.65 40.94
N ALA A 37 -11.06 24.53 41.86
CA ALA A 37 -11.41 25.91 41.52
C ALA A 37 -10.15 26.73 41.20
N ARG A 38 -10.23 27.65 40.22
CA ARG A 38 -9.20 28.67 40.01
C ARG A 38 -9.08 29.56 41.25
N ARG A 39 -8.04 29.38 42.05
CA ARG A 39 -7.50 30.42 42.94
C ARG A 39 -6.13 30.82 42.43
N ARG A 40 -5.85 32.13 42.39
CA ARG A 40 -4.48 32.63 42.24
C ARG A 40 -3.77 32.32 43.56
N VAL A 41 -2.65 31.62 43.50
CA VAL A 41 -1.67 31.62 44.59
C VAL A 41 -0.59 32.61 44.15
N VAL A 42 -0.22 33.51 45.05
CA VAL A 42 0.81 34.53 44.82
C VAL A 42 2.19 33.86 44.86
N GLU A 43 3.17 34.43 44.16
CA GLU A 43 4.56 33.99 44.22
C GLU A 43 5.09 34.11 45.65
N ASP A 44 5.65 33.03 46.19
CA ASP A 44 6.56 33.12 47.33
C ASP A 44 7.70 32.11 47.14
N ILE A 45 8.92 32.63 46.97
CA ILE A 45 10.10 31.86 46.61
C ILE A 45 11.02 31.76 47.84
N PRO A 46 11.13 30.60 48.51
CA PRO A 46 12.12 30.39 49.55
C PRO A 46 13.53 30.37 48.92
N LYS A 47 14.26 31.47 49.07
CA LYS A 47 15.62 31.63 48.55
C LYS A 47 16.59 30.67 49.27
N SER A 48 17.53 30.11 48.52
CA SER A 48 18.64 29.34 49.09
C SER A 48 19.50 30.20 50.02
N PRO A 49 19.96 29.69 51.18
CA PRO A 49 20.91 30.40 52.03
C PRO A 49 22.26 30.58 51.31
N LYS A 50 22.80 31.80 51.37
CA LYS A 50 24.21 32.04 51.03
C LYS A 50 25.10 31.58 52.19
N GLY A 51 26.26 31.02 51.89
CA GLY A 51 27.22 30.59 52.91
C GLY A 51 27.82 31.74 53.71
N ILE A 52 28.25 31.42 54.94
CA ILE A 52 29.10 32.28 55.78
C ILE A 52 30.45 31.58 55.92
N VAL A 53 31.53 32.35 55.81
CA VAL A 53 32.91 31.84 55.85
C VAL A 53 33.40 31.75 57.30
N GLY A 54 34.09 30.65 57.63
CA GLY A 54 34.81 30.48 58.89
C GLY A 54 36.11 29.71 58.66
N CYS A 55 37.25 30.31 59.02
CA CYS A 55 38.59 29.72 58.93
C CYS A 55 39.44 30.20 60.13
N CYS A 56 40.60 29.56 60.32
CA CYS A 56 41.54 29.72 61.45
C CYS A 56 41.07 29.08 62.78
N ALA A 57 41.93 28.45 63.59
CA ALA A 57 43.32 28.01 63.39
C ALA A 57 43.69 26.89 64.41
N MET A 58 44.88 26.30 64.30
CA MET A 58 45.42 25.30 65.23
C MET A 58 46.55 25.88 66.10
N ALA A 59 46.62 25.55 67.40
CA ALA A 59 47.84 25.56 68.23
C ALA A 59 47.69 24.87 69.60
N SER A 60 48.70 24.07 69.96
CA SER A 60 49.22 23.52 71.24
C SER A 60 48.52 23.63 72.62
N GLU A 61 48.75 22.56 73.43
CA GLU A 61 49.02 22.48 74.89
C GLU A 61 47.95 22.97 75.89
N GLY A 62 47.62 22.31 77.01
CA GLY A 62 48.02 21.05 77.68
C GLY A 62 47.25 20.95 79.03
N PRO A 63 47.54 20.05 80.01
CA PRO A 63 48.47 18.92 80.05
C PRO A 63 47.74 17.55 80.17
N MET A 64 48.49 16.47 80.43
CA MET A 64 47.96 15.11 80.64
C MET A 64 47.34 14.89 82.03
N MET A 65 46.34 14.01 82.10
CA MET A 65 46.03 13.18 83.26
C MET A 65 45.83 11.73 82.81
N ASN A 66 46.58 10.80 83.39
CA ASN A 66 46.49 9.39 83.05
C ASN A 66 45.21 8.79 83.65
N GLY A 67 44.32 8.31 82.78
CA GLY A 67 43.25 7.38 83.14
C GLY A 67 43.44 6.10 82.35
N ASP A 68 44.04 5.08 82.97
CA ASP A 68 44.28 3.77 82.35
C ASP A 68 42.98 3.01 82.13
N ILE A 69 42.25 3.35 81.07
CA ILE A 69 41.17 2.54 80.54
C ILE A 69 41.82 1.38 79.78
N SER A 70 42.05 0.27 80.48
CA SER A 70 42.62 -0.96 79.95
C SER A 70 41.90 -1.42 78.68
N ARG A 71 42.48 -1.13 77.51
CA ARG A 71 41.94 -1.54 76.21
C ARG A 71 41.98 -3.07 76.11
N SER A 72 40.81 -3.69 76.23
CA SER A 72 40.60 -5.06 75.76
C SER A 72 40.92 -5.13 74.26
N PRO A 73 41.71 -6.11 73.78
CA PRO A 73 42.04 -6.24 72.36
C PRO A 73 40.81 -6.32 71.43
N GLY A 74 39.66 -6.78 71.93
CA GLY A 74 38.43 -6.92 71.13
C GLY A 74 37.71 -5.62 70.76
N GLN A 75 38.00 -4.48 71.41
CA GLN A 75 37.22 -3.24 71.18
C GLN A 75 37.61 -2.45 69.93
N SER A 76 38.81 -2.66 69.36
CA SER A 76 39.23 -1.90 68.17
C SER A 76 38.59 -2.45 66.89
N GLY A 77 38.41 -3.77 66.78
CA GLY A 77 37.72 -4.41 65.65
C GLY A 77 36.27 -3.93 65.51
N ALA A 78 35.50 -3.89 66.59
CA ALA A 78 34.10 -3.42 66.56
C ALA A 78 33.94 -1.96 66.09
N LEU A 79 34.93 -1.10 66.35
CA LEU A 79 34.92 0.29 65.84
C LEU A 79 35.27 0.34 64.35
N GLU A 80 36.24 -0.48 63.91
CA GLU A 80 36.62 -0.62 62.50
C GLU A 80 35.43 -1.18 61.67
N GLU A 81 34.77 -2.23 62.17
CA GLU A 81 33.60 -2.88 61.58
C GLU A 81 32.40 -1.91 61.46
N THR A 82 32.12 -1.11 62.49
CA THR A 82 31.03 -0.11 62.44
C THR A 82 31.35 1.04 61.48
N LEU A 83 32.62 1.44 61.32
CA LEU A 83 33.03 2.40 60.29
C LEU A 83 32.94 1.82 58.86
N GLN A 84 33.27 0.53 58.68
CA GLN A 84 33.07 -0.16 57.41
C GLN A 84 31.57 -0.27 57.05
N GLN A 85 30.73 -0.68 58.00
CA GLN A 85 29.27 -0.70 57.83
C GLN A 85 28.69 0.69 57.52
N MET A 86 29.17 1.74 58.19
CA MET A 86 28.78 3.11 57.89
C MET A 86 29.17 3.54 56.46
N ASN A 87 30.36 3.16 55.99
CA ASN A 87 30.79 3.44 54.62
C ASN A 87 29.96 2.66 53.57
N ILE A 88 29.60 1.41 53.84
CA ILE A 88 28.69 0.61 53.01
C ILE A 88 27.33 1.31 52.92
N LEU A 89 26.71 1.66 54.05
CA LEU A 89 25.43 2.37 54.10
C LEU A 89 25.49 3.74 53.41
N ILE A 90 26.61 4.47 53.48
CA ILE A 90 26.81 5.73 52.75
C ILE A 90 26.86 5.47 51.24
N GLN A 91 27.48 4.38 50.80
CA GLN A 91 27.58 4.04 49.38
C GLN A 91 26.24 3.55 48.82
N GLU A 92 25.57 2.61 49.49
CA GLU A 92 24.19 2.20 49.19
C GLU A 92 23.25 3.41 49.10
N ASN A 93 23.40 4.38 50.01
CA ASN A 93 22.57 5.59 50.00
C ASN A 93 22.89 6.56 48.84
N ARG A 94 24.10 6.52 48.25
CA ARG A 94 24.43 7.21 47.00
C ARG A 94 23.83 6.48 45.81
N ASP A 95 23.98 5.15 45.77
CA ASP A 95 23.54 4.32 44.65
C ASP A 95 22.00 4.30 44.55
N LEU A 96 21.30 4.26 45.69
CA LEU A 96 19.85 4.48 45.77
C LEU A 96 19.42 5.88 45.29
N LYS A 97 20.19 6.92 45.60
CA LYS A 97 19.90 8.29 45.12
C LYS A 97 20.08 8.39 43.62
N GLU A 98 21.11 7.76 43.05
CA GLU A 98 21.37 7.79 41.62
C GLU A 98 20.37 6.93 40.84
N ALA A 99 20.03 5.73 41.32
CA ALA A 99 18.92 4.94 40.78
C ALA A 99 17.58 5.71 40.83
N LEU A 100 17.35 6.51 41.88
CA LEU A 100 16.19 7.40 41.97
C LEU A 100 16.27 8.57 40.97
N ARG A 101 17.45 9.12 40.66
CA ARG A 101 17.60 10.11 39.58
C ARG A 101 17.31 9.51 38.22
N GLN A 102 17.86 8.33 37.93
CA GLN A 102 17.71 7.64 36.64
C GLN A 102 16.26 7.21 36.38
N THR A 103 15.58 6.65 37.39
CA THR A 103 14.14 6.33 37.28
C THR A 103 13.26 7.57 37.10
N ASN A 104 13.55 8.68 37.79
CA ASN A 104 12.85 9.95 37.55
C ASN A 104 13.12 10.52 36.15
N LEU A 105 14.35 10.42 35.64
CA LEU A 105 14.69 10.86 34.27
C LEU A 105 13.96 10.02 33.22
N MET A 106 13.93 8.70 33.39
CA MET A 106 13.20 7.76 32.51
C MET A 106 11.68 7.95 32.56
N MET A 107 11.11 8.25 33.74
CA MET A 107 9.69 8.63 33.86
C MET A 107 9.39 9.97 33.19
N LYS A 108 10.30 10.95 33.28
CA LYS A 108 10.18 12.24 32.60
C LYS A 108 10.20 12.07 31.07
N ASP A 109 11.20 11.37 30.54
CA ASP A 109 11.35 11.06 29.11
C ASP A 109 10.10 10.35 28.56
N ARG A 110 9.61 9.32 29.25
CA ARG A 110 8.34 8.66 28.92
C ARG A 110 7.14 9.60 28.94
N PHE A 111 7.07 10.56 29.88
CA PHE A 111 5.99 11.54 29.93
C PHE A 111 6.06 12.56 28.79
N GLU A 112 7.27 13.00 28.42
CA GLU A 112 7.49 13.89 27.27
C GLU A 112 7.16 13.17 25.96
N GLY A 113 7.58 11.91 25.79
CA GLY A 113 7.20 11.06 24.65
C GLY A 113 5.68 10.81 24.55
N LEU A 114 4.99 10.49 25.66
CA LEU A 114 3.53 10.34 25.69
C LEU A 114 2.80 11.66 25.40
N SER A 115 3.39 12.81 25.76
CA SER A 115 2.83 14.13 25.48
C SER A 115 2.98 14.48 24.00
N ALA A 116 4.16 14.25 23.40
CA ALA A 116 4.41 14.42 21.97
C ALA A 116 3.52 13.49 21.12
N TRP A 117 3.36 12.22 21.53
CA TRP A 117 2.43 11.29 20.86
C TRP A 117 0.98 11.78 20.92
N ARG A 118 0.52 12.26 22.09
CA ARG A 118 -0.82 12.84 22.24
C ARG A 118 -1.03 14.06 21.35
N GLU A 119 -0.02 14.91 21.20
CA GLU A 119 -0.10 16.09 20.35
C GLU A 119 -0.16 15.70 18.86
N LYS A 120 0.67 14.74 18.43
CA LYS A 120 0.59 14.16 17.07
C LYS A 120 -0.77 13.53 16.78
N GLN A 121 -1.38 12.84 17.75
CA GLN A 121 -2.75 12.33 17.62
C GLN A 121 -3.82 13.43 17.62
N ARG A 122 -3.51 14.64 18.09
CA ARG A 122 -4.36 15.83 17.92
C ARG A 122 -4.24 16.35 16.49
N GLU A 123 -3.01 16.58 16.01
CA GLU A 123 -2.70 17.06 14.66
C GLU A 123 -3.28 16.13 13.58
N GLU A 124 -3.12 14.81 13.72
CA GLU A 124 -3.66 13.83 12.77
C GLU A 124 -5.20 13.84 12.73
N ARG A 125 -5.87 14.00 13.88
CA ARG A 125 -7.33 14.16 13.93
C ARG A 125 -7.77 15.46 13.27
N ASP A 126 -7.14 16.58 13.63
CA ASP A 126 -7.54 17.90 13.17
C ASP A 126 -7.29 18.06 11.65
N PHE A 127 -6.25 17.40 11.11
CA PHE A 127 -6.02 17.26 9.67
C PHE A 127 -7.13 16.45 8.96
N LEU A 128 -7.60 15.35 9.55
CA LEU A 128 -8.71 14.56 9.02
C LEU A 128 -10.04 15.32 9.10
N GLU A 129 -10.27 16.06 10.19
CA GLU A 129 -11.46 16.89 10.39
C GLU A 129 -11.53 18.02 9.35
N ASN A 130 -10.42 18.76 9.14
CA ASN A 130 -10.31 19.76 8.08
C ASN A 130 -10.52 19.16 6.67
N LYS A 131 -9.98 17.97 6.38
CA LYS A 131 -10.22 17.28 5.10
C LYS A 131 -11.68 16.86 4.90
N LEU A 132 -12.38 16.50 5.98
CA LEU A 132 -13.81 16.21 5.93
C LEU A 132 -14.64 17.48 5.76
N GLU A 133 -14.20 18.62 6.31
CA GLU A 133 -14.79 19.94 6.08
C GLU A 133 -14.66 20.37 4.61
N ASP A 134 -13.45 20.26 4.03
CA ASP A 134 -13.20 20.49 2.60
C ASP A 134 -14.08 19.59 1.71
N ALA A 135 -14.23 18.32 2.07
CA ALA A 135 -15.06 17.37 1.35
C ALA A 135 -16.56 17.71 1.45
N ARG A 136 -17.04 18.14 2.62
CA ARG A 136 -18.40 18.67 2.82
C ARG A 136 -18.64 19.90 1.96
N GLY A 137 -17.77 20.92 2.03
CA GLY A 137 -17.91 22.15 1.25
C GLY A 137 -17.93 21.92 -0.27
N ARG A 138 -17.09 20.99 -0.78
CA ARG A 138 -17.14 20.58 -2.19
C ARG A 138 -18.44 19.86 -2.56
N MET A 139 -18.94 18.97 -1.67
CA MET A 139 -20.20 18.27 -1.87
C MET A 139 -21.39 19.22 -1.89
N GLU A 140 -21.43 20.18 -0.96
CA GLU A 140 -22.46 21.23 -0.90
C GLU A 140 -22.42 22.13 -2.14
N ALA A 141 -21.23 22.56 -2.58
CA ALA A 141 -21.07 23.34 -3.81
C ALA A 141 -21.57 22.57 -5.06
N LEU A 142 -21.23 21.29 -5.19
CA LEU A 142 -21.74 20.42 -6.26
C LEU A 142 -23.26 20.21 -6.15
N THR A 143 -23.81 20.07 -4.93
CA THR A 143 -25.26 19.96 -4.71
C THR A 143 -25.98 21.25 -5.11
N LEU A 144 -25.44 22.43 -4.78
CA LEU A 144 -25.98 23.71 -5.22
C LEU A 144 -25.90 23.88 -6.74
N GLN A 145 -24.78 23.49 -7.37
CA GLN A 145 -24.62 23.50 -8.82
C GLN A 145 -25.62 22.56 -9.51
N ASN A 146 -25.82 21.34 -8.98
CA ASN A 146 -26.80 20.39 -9.49
C ASN A 146 -28.25 20.87 -9.31
N GLN A 147 -28.56 21.55 -8.20
CA GLN A 147 -29.87 22.19 -8.01
C GLN A 147 -30.09 23.34 -9.01
N GLU A 148 -29.06 24.14 -9.31
CA GLU A 148 -29.14 25.23 -10.28
C GLU A 148 -29.28 24.71 -11.73
N LEU A 149 -28.53 23.68 -12.10
CA LEU A 149 -28.69 22.98 -13.37
C LEU A 149 -30.07 22.29 -13.48
N GLY A 150 -30.59 21.75 -12.38
CA GLY A 150 -31.95 21.22 -12.29
C GLY A 150 -33.02 22.29 -12.51
N LYS A 151 -32.91 23.45 -11.83
CA LYS A 151 -33.80 24.60 -12.02
C LYS A 151 -33.77 25.10 -13.48
N ARG A 152 -32.60 25.17 -14.10
CA ARG A 152 -32.47 25.56 -15.52
C ARG A 152 -33.14 24.57 -16.47
N ARG A 153 -32.99 23.26 -16.23
CA ARG A 153 -33.69 22.20 -16.99
C ARG A 153 -35.21 22.17 -16.78
N VAL A 154 -35.73 22.77 -15.69
CA VAL A 154 -37.17 22.89 -15.41
C VAL A 154 -37.74 24.23 -15.90
N GLY A 155 -36.95 25.30 -15.91
CA GLY A 155 -37.35 26.62 -16.43
C GLY A 155 -37.43 26.68 -17.96
N ASP A 156 -36.68 25.84 -18.66
CA ASP A 156 -36.74 25.72 -20.13
C ASP A 156 -37.89 24.78 -20.54
N GLY A 157 -39.10 25.33 -20.60
CA GLY A 157 -40.37 24.61 -20.62
C GLY A 157 -40.71 23.84 -21.91
N ARG A 158 -39.85 22.91 -22.36
CA ARG A 158 -40.02 22.16 -23.62
C ARG A 158 -39.60 20.68 -23.59
N THR A 159 -39.65 19.98 -22.44
CA THR A 159 -39.25 18.55 -22.38
C THR A 159 -40.17 17.61 -21.58
N GLU A 160 -41.44 17.47 -21.95
CA GLU A 160 -42.23 16.30 -21.50
C GLU A 160 -41.67 14.98 -22.07
N ALA A 161 -41.08 15.01 -23.28
CA ALA A 161 -40.49 13.84 -23.92
C ALA A 161 -39.21 13.29 -23.25
N ALA A 162 -38.50 14.09 -22.43
CA ALA A 162 -37.23 13.66 -21.83
C ALA A 162 -37.40 12.88 -20.51
N LEU A 163 -38.55 13.00 -19.85
CA LEU A 163 -38.82 12.41 -18.53
C LEU A 163 -38.67 10.88 -18.51
N GLY A 164 -39.06 10.19 -19.59
CA GLY A 164 -38.92 8.74 -19.70
C GLY A 164 -37.46 8.24 -19.70
N SER A 165 -36.53 9.02 -20.26
CA SER A 165 -35.10 8.68 -20.26
C SER A 165 -34.43 8.99 -18.92
N VAL A 166 -34.73 10.15 -18.32
CA VAL A 166 -34.17 10.54 -17.02
C VAL A 166 -34.62 9.59 -15.90
N LEU A 167 -35.88 9.14 -15.92
CA LEU A 167 -36.38 8.15 -14.95
C LEU A 167 -35.66 6.79 -15.09
N ALA A 168 -35.38 6.33 -16.31
CA ALA A 168 -34.67 5.06 -16.56
C ALA A 168 -33.19 5.12 -16.13
N VAL A 169 -32.50 6.24 -16.38
CA VAL A 169 -31.12 6.44 -15.89
C VAL A 169 -31.09 6.55 -14.37
N SER A 170 -32.05 7.27 -13.78
CA SER A 170 -32.16 7.41 -12.32
C SER A 170 -32.54 6.09 -11.64
N SER A 171 -33.35 5.21 -12.25
CA SER A 171 -33.66 3.89 -11.70
C SER A 171 -32.45 2.96 -11.72
N ASN A 172 -31.64 3.01 -12.79
CA ASN A 172 -30.41 2.20 -12.86
C ASN A 172 -29.40 2.65 -11.80
N GLN A 173 -29.17 3.96 -11.65
CA GLN A 173 -28.31 4.51 -10.59
C GLN A 173 -28.83 4.15 -9.18
N ASN A 174 -30.15 4.16 -8.96
CA ASN A 174 -30.70 3.79 -7.66
C ASN A 174 -30.56 2.28 -7.37
N ALA A 175 -30.74 1.42 -8.37
CA ALA A 175 -30.48 -0.01 -8.26
C ALA A 175 -29.00 -0.34 -8.02
N GLU A 176 -28.08 0.40 -8.65
CA GLU A 176 -26.63 0.28 -8.43
C GLU A 176 -26.24 0.74 -7.02
N LEU A 177 -26.83 1.83 -6.52
CA LEU A 177 -26.68 2.27 -5.12
C LEU A 177 -27.26 1.26 -4.12
N GLU A 178 -28.36 0.57 -4.44
CA GLU A 178 -28.89 -0.51 -3.61
C GLU A 178 -28.02 -1.77 -3.64
N ALA A 179 -27.45 -2.12 -4.80
CA ALA A 179 -26.48 -3.21 -4.91
C ALA A 179 -25.20 -2.93 -4.10
N LEU A 180 -24.69 -1.70 -4.15
CA LEU A 180 -23.55 -1.25 -3.33
C LEU A 180 -23.88 -1.24 -1.84
N ARG A 181 -25.07 -0.76 -1.43
CA ARG A 181 -25.54 -0.87 -0.03
C ARG A 181 -25.61 -2.34 0.43
N ALA A 182 -26.15 -3.23 -0.40
CA ALA A 182 -26.20 -4.66 -0.10
C ALA A 182 -24.80 -5.30 0.00
N GLN A 183 -23.84 -4.85 -0.81
CA GLN A 183 -22.44 -5.28 -0.71
C GLN A 183 -21.76 -4.78 0.58
N VAL A 184 -21.97 -3.51 0.95
CA VAL A 184 -21.48 -2.96 2.23
C VAL A 184 -22.07 -3.73 3.41
N SER A 185 -23.35 -4.07 3.39
CA SER A 185 -23.97 -4.90 4.43
C SER A 185 -23.38 -6.30 4.54
N ARG A 186 -22.98 -6.94 3.44
CA ARG A 186 -22.28 -8.24 3.46
C ARG A 186 -20.87 -8.11 4.04
N LEU A 187 -20.08 -7.15 3.55
CA LEU A 187 -18.73 -6.90 4.06
C LEU A 187 -18.73 -6.49 5.55
N GLN A 188 -19.78 -5.81 6.01
CA GLN A 188 -19.96 -5.48 7.43
C GLN A 188 -20.29 -6.72 8.29
N ALA A 189 -21.03 -7.70 7.74
CA ALA A 189 -21.26 -8.99 8.40
C ALA A 189 -19.97 -9.82 8.46
N GLU A 190 -19.29 -10.01 7.32
CA GLU A 190 -17.99 -10.71 7.23
C GLU A 190 -16.94 -10.10 8.19
N LYS A 191 -16.90 -8.77 8.30
CA LYS A 191 -16.07 -8.06 9.29
C LYS A 191 -16.43 -8.43 10.73
N ASN A 192 -17.72 -8.49 11.07
CA ASN A 192 -18.17 -8.84 12.42
C ASN A 192 -17.82 -10.30 12.75
N ASP A 193 -17.97 -11.22 11.79
CA ASP A 193 -17.61 -12.64 11.95
C ASP A 193 -16.09 -12.81 12.11
N LEU A 194 -15.27 -12.06 11.35
CA LEU A 194 -13.82 -12.02 11.51
C LEU A 194 -13.38 -11.41 12.86
N VAL A 195 -14.12 -10.43 13.40
CA VAL A 195 -13.88 -9.88 14.74
C VAL A 195 -14.28 -10.89 15.83
N ALA A 196 -15.37 -11.64 15.64
CA ALA A 196 -15.78 -12.71 16.55
C ALA A 196 -14.73 -13.84 16.57
N MET A 197 -14.27 -14.30 15.40
CA MET A 197 -13.21 -15.31 15.30
C MET A 197 -11.88 -14.83 15.90
N ASN A 198 -11.48 -13.56 15.70
CA ASN A 198 -10.30 -13.01 16.39
C ASN A 198 -10.49 -12.99 17.91
N SER A 199 -11.69 -12.63 18.39
CA SER A 199 -11.99 -12.63 19.83
C SER A 199 -11.92 -14.04 20.42
N GLU A 200 -12.40 -15.06 19.70
CA GLU A 200 -12.30 -16.47 20.12
C GLU A 200 -10.86 -16.99 20.10
N LEU A 201 -10.08 -16.65 19.06
CA LEU A 201 -8.66 -17.01 18.97
C LEU A 201 -7.84 -16.35 20.08
N GLN A 202 -8.09 -15.06 20.36
CA GLN A 202 -7.40 -14.35 21.43
C GLN A 202 -7.77 -14.92 22.80
N LEU A 203 -9.05 -15.23 23.06
CA LEU A 203 -9.46 -15.90 24.30
C LEU A 203 -8.87 -17.31 24.47
N LYS A 204 -8.51 -18.01 23.37
CA LYS A 204 -7.76 -19.28 23.43
C LYS A 204 -6.28 -19.04 23.75
N THR A 205 -5.64 -18.06 23.11
CA THR A 205 -4.26 -17.66 23.44
C THR A 205 -4.13 -17.21 24.90
N ASP A 206 -5.11 -16.49 25.43
CA ASP A 206 -5.16 -16.08 26.83
C ASP A 206 -5.34 -17.29 27.78
N GLN A 207 -6.06 -18.34 27.37
CA GLN A 207 -6.18 -19.60 28.13
C GLN A 207 -4.88 -20.41 28.11
N ASP A 208 -4.25 -20.58 26.95
CA ASP A 208 -2.96 -21.27 26.80
C ASP A 208 -1.85 -20.57 27.62
N SER A 209 -1.96 -19.25 27.85
CA SER A 209 -0.99 -18.48 28.64
C SER A 209 -1.00 -18.76 30.15
N HIS A 210 -2.03 -19.41 30.69
CA HIS A 210 -2.22 -19.54 32.14
C HIS A 210 -1.52 -20.77 32.77
N GLU A 211 -1.01 -21.71 31.97
CA GLU A 211 -0.26 -22.88 32.48
C GLU A 211 1.26 -22.64 32.60
N ASP A 212 1.83 -21.71 31.82
CA ASP A 212 3.30 -21.48 31.73
C ASP A 212 3.83 -20.35 32.64
N SER A 213 3.08 -19.97 33.68
CA SER A 213 3.44 -18.87 34.59
C SER A 213 4.31 -19.31 35.79
N PHE A 214 5.38 -20.10 35.55
CA PHE A 214 6.35 -20.46 36.59
C PHE A 214 7.81 -20.57 36.09
N ILE A 215 8.42 -19.43 35.71
CA ILE A 215 9.88 -19.28 35.70
C ILE A 215 10.26 -18.03 36.49
N GLU A 216 10.96 -18.25 37.60
CA GLU A 216 11.48 -17.22 38.49
C GLU A 216 12.74 -16.57 37.89
N ILE A 217 12.73 -15.24 37.71
CA ILE A 217 13.86 -14.51 37.10
C ILE A 217 15.00 -14.35 38.12
N ILE A 218 15.85 -15.38 38.22
CA ILE A 218 17.13 -15.30 38.93
C ILE A 218 18.05 -14.36 38.14
N ARG A 219 18.35 -13.21 38.72
CA ARG A 219 19.46 -12.35 38.27
C ARG A 219 20.77 -12.97 38.72
N VAL A 220 21.61 -13.39 37.77
CA VAL A 220 23.04 -13.65 37.99
C VAL A 220 23.81 -12.57 37.23
N SER A 221 24.85 -12.04 37.85
CA SER A 221 25.59 -10.87 37.36
C SER A 221 26.43 -11.16 36.13
N ASP A 222 26.61 -10.11 35.33
CA ASP A 222 27.67 -9.98 34.33
C ASP A 222 29.01 -9.75 35.05
N ASP A 223 30.01 -10.60 34.81
CA ASP A 223 31.43 -10.34 35.12
C ASP A 223 32.29 -11.31 34.30
N GLY A 224 33.29 -10.80 33.58
CA GLY A 224 33.96 -11.53 32.50
C GLY A 224 35.47 -11.74 32.69
N VAL A 225 36.04 -12.64 31.89
CA VAL A 225 37.49 -12.70 31.60
C VAL A 225 37.74 -12.99 30.12
N ASP A 226 38.80 -12.39 29.57
CA ASP A 226 39.18 -12.40 28.15
C ASP A 226 40.53 -13.13 27.92
N GLY A 227 40.83 -13.49 26.66
CA GLY A 227 42.10 -14.09 26.19
C GLY A 227 42.05 -15.62 26.08
N VAL A 228 42.38 -16.25 24.94
CA VAL A 228 43.60 -16.06 24.14
C VAL A 228 43.39 -16.49 22.66
N SER A 229 44.14 -15.87 21.73
CA SER A 229 44.07 -16.07 20.27
C SER A 229 44.68 -17.40 19.75
N GLY A 230 44.27 -17.87 18.55
CA GLY A 230 44.67 -19.20 18.03
C GLY A 230 44.72 -19.50 16.51
N ALA A 231 44.70 -18.49 15.62
CA ALA A 231 45.16 -18.52 14.21
C ALA A 231 44.62 -19.54 13.14
N CYS A 232 44.15 -18.95 12.01
CA CYS A 232 44.31 -19.38 10.60
C CYS A 232 43.49 -20.54 9.95
N GLY A 233 43.20 -20.36 8.64
CA GLY A 233 42.53 -21.31 7.72
C GLY A 233 41.03 -20.96 7.49
N LEU A 234 40.54 -20.34 6.41
CA LEU A 234 40.85 -20.22 4.97
C LEU A 234 40.15 -21.27 4.06
N GLU A 235 39.50 -20.74 3.02
CA GLU A 235 38.78 -21.37 1.90
C GLU A 235 37.40 -22.04 2.10
N ARG A 236 36.61 -21.88 1.05
CA ARG A 236 35.17 -22.15 0.90
C ARG A 236 34.82 -23.63 0.99
N SER A 237 33.80 -23.97 1.78
CA SER A 237 33.03 -25.20 1.54
C SER A 237 32.02 -24.99 0.40
N ARG A 238 32.08 -25.85 -0.61
CA ARG A 238 31.03 -26.00 -1.63
C ARG A 238 30.35 -27.34 -1.38
N ARG A 239 29.03 -27.33 -1.17
CA ARG A 239 28.15 -28.52 -1.15
C ARG A 239 28.43 -29.42 -2.39
N PRO A 240 28.30 -30.76 -2.27
CA PRO A 240 26.99 -31.37 -2.00
C PRO A 240 26.93 -32.57 -1.02
N ASP A 241 25.68 -32.95 -0.73
CA ASP A 241 25.22 -34.11 0.02
C ASP A 241 25.57 -35.49 -0.63
N LEU A 242 25.09 -36.57 0.01
CA LEU A 242 24.99 -37.97 -0.46
C LEU A 242 26.10 -38.97 -0.09
N SER A 243 27.08 -38.65 0.76
CA SER A 243 28.12 -39.62 1.20
C SER A 243 27.98 -40.20 2.62
N MET A 244 27.32 -39.49 3.55
CA MET A 244 27.49 -39.77 4.99
C MET A 244 26.62 -40.90 5.57
N THR A 245 25.61 -41.37 4.84
CA THR A 245 24.76 -42.51 5.28
C THR A 245 25.41 -43.85 4.98
N ALA A 246 26.06 -43.99 3.82
CA ALA A 246 26.76 -45.22 3.42
C ALA A 246 27.89 -45.56 4.39
N SER A 247 28.85 -44.65 4.59
CA SER A 247 30.01 -44.90 5.46
C SER A 247 29.65 -45.12 6.94
N ARG A 248 28.48 -44.64 7.40
CA ARG A 248 27.99 -44.94 8.75
C ARG A 248 27.55 -46.39 8.86
N LEU A 249 26.70 -46.85 7.93
CA LEU A 249 26.27 -48.26 7.85
C LEU A 249 27.46 -49.20 7.63
N GLU A 250 28.42 -48.83 6.79
CA GLU A 250 29.64 -49.59 6.52
C GLU A 250 30.54 -49.67 7.78
N SER A 251 30.62 -48.60 8.58
CA SER A 251 31.29 -48.63 9.89
C SER A 251 30.57 -49.50 10.91
N GLU A 252 29.23 -49.47 10.93
CA GLU A 252 28.40 -50.31 11.79
C GLU A 252 28.55 -51.79 11.40
N GLU A 253 28.51 -52.13 10.10
CA GLU A 253 28.72 -53.48 9.57
C GLU A 253 30.14 -54.01 9.85
N MET A 254 31.17 -53.15 9.78
CA MET A 254 32.52 -53.51 10.21
C MET A 254 32.58 -53.82 11.71
N THR A 255 31.97 -53.00 12.57
CA THR A 255 31.95 -53.29 14.02
C THR A 255 31.16 -54.55 14.37
N VAL A 256 30.02 -54.80 13.71
CA VAL A 256 29.24 -56.04 13.86
C VAL A 256 30.05 -57.25 13.38
N SER A 257 30.73 -57.14 12.24
CA SER A 257 31.63 -58.19 11.73
C SER A 257 32.77 -58.50 12.71
N GLN A 258 33.35 -57.48 13.32
CA GLN A 258 34.45 -57.64 14.28
C GLN A 258 33.97 -58.20 15.63
N LEU A 259 32.75 -57.86 16.07
CA LEU A 259 32.09 -58.48 17.22
C LEU A 259 31.76 -59.95 16.96
N LEU A 260 31.18 -60.28 15.79
CA LEU A 260 30.88 -61.66 15.40
C LEU A 260 32.15 -62.52 15.28
N GLN A 261 33.24 -61.96 14.76
CA GLN A 261 34.52 -62.67 14.72
C GLN A 261 35.13 -62.85 16.11
N SER A 262 34.98 -61.87 17.00
CA SER A 262 35.41 -61.98 18.41
C SER A 262 34.61 -63.06 19.15
N LEU A 263 33.29 -63.15 18.93
CA LEU A 263 32.45 -64.23 19.44
C LEU A 263 32.92 -65.61 18.94
N ARG A 264 33.17 -65.77 17.64
CA ARG A 264 33.70 -67.04 17.08
C ARG A 264 35.05 -67.44 17.71
N ASN A 265 35.94 -66.46 17.90
CA ASN A 265 37.24 -66.69 18.51
C ASN A 265 37.09 -67.16 19.98
N GLU A 266 36.18 -66.55 20.75
CA GLU A 266 35.88 -66.95 22.13
C GLU A 266 35.17 -68.31 22.22
N THR A 267 34.20 -68.61 21.34
CA THR A 267 33.59 -69.96 21.27
C THR A 267 34.67 -71.01 21.03
N GLN A 268 35.55 -70.80 20.06
CA GLN A 268 36.65 -71.74 19.77
C GLN A 268 37.69 -71.79 20.91
N ARG A 269 37.84 -70.71 21.71
CA ARG A 269 38.66 -70.72 22.93
C ARG A 269 37.99 -71.54 24.04
N GLY A 270 36.67 -71.44 24.19
CA GLY A 270 35.86 -72.29 25.06
C GLY A 270 35.96 -73.78 24.70
N GLU A 271 35.82 -74.12 23.42
CA GLU A 271 35.97 -75.50 22.91
C GLU A 271 37.36 -76.09 23.23
N ARG A 272 38.43 -75.30 23.02
CA ARG A 272 39.81 -75.71 23.38
C ARG A 272 39.95 -75.96 24.89
N LEU A 273 39.49 -75.01 25.73
CA LEU A 273 39.56 -75.14 27.18
C LEU A 273 38.69 -76.31 27.69
N GLN A 274 37.56 -76.60 27.06
CA GLN A 274 36.71 -77.75 27.38
C GLN A 274 37.41 -79.08 27.01
N GLY A 275 38.10 -79.13 25.87
CA GLY A 275 38.95 -80.27 25.49
C GLY A 275 40.13 -80.49 26.44
N GLU A 276 40.81 -79.40 26.84
CA GLU A 276 41.89 -79.45 27.84
C GLU A 276 41.39 -79.92 29.21
N LEU A 277 40.20 -79.46 29.64
CA LEU A 277 39.55 -79.89 30.88
C LEU A 277 39.19 -81.38 30.83
N GLN A 278 38.62 -81.87 29.72
CA GLN A 278 38.34 -83.30 29.52
C GLN A 278 39.63 -84.13 29.51
N ALA A 279 40.68 -83.66 28.84
CA ALA A 279 42.00 -84.32 28.85
C ALA A 279 42.67 -84.28 30.24
N SER A 280 42.38 -83.27 31.08
CA SER A 280 42.82 -83.23 32.47
C SER A 280 42.03 -84.20 33.35
N ALA A 281 40.71 -84.27 33.18
CA ALA A 281 39.84 -85.22 33.89
C ALA A 281 40.18 -86.67 33.55
N ALA A 282 40.47 -86.97 32.28
CA ALA A 282 40.95 -88.29 31.84
C ALA A 282 42.28 -88.68 32.51
N ARG A 283 43.25 -87.75 32.58
CA ARG A 283 44.52 -87.96 33.27
C ARG A 283 44.35 -88.15 34.79
N ILE A 284 43.42 -87.44 35.42
CA ILE A 284 43.09 -87.64 36.84
C ILE A 284 42.50 -89.05 37.05
N SER A 285 41.54 -89.47 36.22
CA SER A 285 40.95 -90.81 36.32
C SER A 285 41.96 -91.94 36.03
N GLU A 286 42.96 -91.71 35.17
CA GLU A 286 44.07 -92.65 34.98
C GLU A 286 44.99 -92.70 36.22
N LEU A 287 45.29 -91.56 36.84
CA LEU A 287 46.05 -91.49 38.09
C LEU A 287 45.30 -92.13 39.27
N GLU A 288 43.98 -92.02 39.32
CA GLU A 288 43.14 -92.70 40.32
C GLU A 288 43.18 -94.22 40.17
N LYS A 289 43.09 -94.74 38.93
CA LYS A 289 43.31 -96.18 38.66
C LYS A 289 44.71 -96.63 39.05
N ARG A 290 45.75 -95.89 38.64
CA ARG A 290 47.14 -96.17 39.02
C ARG A 290 47.36 -96.10 40.54
N LYS A 291 46.57 -95.32 41.28
CA LYS A 291 46.60 -95.29 42.75
C LYS A 291 45.98 -96.55 43.36
N THR A 292 44.85 -97.04 42.82
CA THR A 292 44.20 -98.27 43.33
C THR A 292 45.03 -99.54 43.10
N ASP A 293 45.95 -99.55 42.14
CA ASP A 293 46.81 -100.72 41.84
C ASP A 293 48.08 -100.83 42.72
N VAL A 294 48.37 -99.84 43.59
CA VAL A 294 49.68 -99.73 44.29
C VAL A 294 49.64 -100.12 45.78
N GLU A 295 48.47 -100.31 46.39
CA GLU A 295 48.34 -100.66 47.83
C GLU A 295 48.42 -102.18 48.12
N LYS A 296 49.45 -102.87 47.59
CA LYS A 296 49.77 -104.29 47.91
C LYS A 296 51.28 -104.59 48.05
N SER A 297 51.96 -103.89 48.95
CA SER A 297 53.31 -104.25 49.47
C SER A 297 53.71 -103.36 50.66
N THR A 298 54.59 -103.74 51.60
CA THR A 298 55.11 -105.08 51.98
C THR A 298 55.77 -105.00 53.37
N GLN A 299 55.40 -105.94 54.26
CA GLN A 299 56.13 -106.48 55.44
C GLN A 299 56.70 -105.58 56.57
N THR A 300 56.63 -106.14 57.78
CA THR A 300 57.37 -105.76 59.00
C THR A 300 58.80 -106.34 58.99
N PRO A 301 59.62 -106.07 60.02
CA PRO A 301 59.86 -107.13 61.00
C PRO A 301 59.94 -106.68 62.48
N GLN A 302 59.91 -107.66 63.39
CA GLN A 302 60.08 -107.54 64.85
C GLN A 302 61.54 -107.77 65.27
N THR A 303 61.87 -107.56 66.56
CA THR A 303 62.67 -108.54 67.31
C THR A 303 62.43 -108.44 68.83
N GLU A 304 62.73 -109.52 69.57
CA GLU A 304 62.49 -109.72 71.02
C GLU A 304 63.80 -110.09 71.76
N THR A 305 63.69 -110.67 72.97
CA THR A 305 64.71 -111.41 73.77
C THR A 305 65.67 -110.57 74.65
N LYS A 306 66.17 -111.04 75.82
CA LYS A 306 65.78 -112.17 76.73
C LYS A 306 66.32 -111.93 78.17
N GLU A 307 65.96 -112.82 79.10
CA GLU A 307 66.33 -112.85 80.52
C GLU A 307 67.77 -113.39 80.77
N ASP A 308 68.43 -113.02 81.89
CA ASP A 308 68.60 -113.90 83.09
C ASP A 308 69.66 -113.43 84.15
N SER A 309 69.43 -113.85 85.41
CA SER A 309 70.28 -114.12 86.60
C SER A 309 71.55 -113.32 86.99
N GLY A 310 72.10 -113.67 88.17
CA GLY A 310 73.26 -113.07 88.85
C GLY A 310 72.86 -112.11 89.98
N LYS A 311 73.35 -112.34 91.22
CA LYS A 311 73.04 -111.56 92.44
C LYS A 311 74.28 -110.95 93.10
N GLU A 312 74.04 -109.95 93.95
CA GLU A 312 74.87 -109.50 95.09
C GLU A 312 76.29 -108.93 94.88
N GLU A 313 76.72 -108.70 93.64
CA GLU A 313 77.67 -107.58 93.35
C GLU A 313 77.10 -106.56 92.33
N LYS A 314 75.83 -106.74 91.94
CA LYS A 314 75.17 -105.86 90.96
C LYS A 314 74.74 -104.51 91.54
N ALA A 315 74.27 -104.44 92.79
CA ALA A 315 73.59 -103.25 93.32
C ALA A 315 74.39 -101.94 93.19
N ALA A 316 75.72 -101.96 93.34
CA ALA A 316 76.56 -100.77 93.18
C ALA A 316 76.73 -100.34 91.70
N SER A 317 76.92 -101.31 90.80
CA SER A 317 77.05 -101.03 89.36
C SER A 317 75.70 -100.70 88.72
N GLU A 318 74.61 -101.29 89.20
CA GLU A 318 73.23 -100.92 88.89
C GLU A 318 72.93 -99.50 89.38
N VAL A 319 73.31 -99.12 90.61
CA VAL A 319 73.10 -97.74 91.11
C VAL A 319 73.89 -96.71 90.31
N GLU A 320 75.16 -96.95 89.96
CA GLU A 320 75.93 -96.00 89.14
C GLU A 320 75.42 -95.97 87.68
N ASN A 321 74.98 -97.10 87.12
CA ASN A 321 74.34 -97.16 85.80
C ASN A 321 72.98 -96.43 85.80
N LEU A 322 72.14 -96.63 86.82
CA LEU A 322 70.88 -95.91 87.04
C LEU A 322 71.11 -94.41 87.24
N LYS A 323 72.19 -94.02 87.92
CA LYS A 323 72.61 -92.62 88.08
C LYS A 323 73.07 -92.02 86.74
N CYS A 324 73.84 -92.76 85.93
CA CYS A 324 74.19 -92.35 84.57
C CYS A 324 72.95 -92.24 83.66
N GLN A 325 72.03 -93.21 83.71
CA GLN A 325 70.74 -93.16 83.00
C GLN A 325 69.91 -91.97 83.47
N MET A 326 69.80 -91.71 84.77
CA MET A 326 69.10 -90.55 85.33
C MET A 326 69.73 -89.24 84.85
N MET A 327 71.06 -89.12 84.82
CA MET A 327 71.75 -87.93 84.32
C MET A 327 71.62 -87.75 82.80
N THR A 328 71.50 -88.83 82.03
CA THR A 328 71.16 -88.79 80.59
C THR A 328 69.71 -88.36 80.40
N LEU A 329 68.75 -88.99 81.10
CA LEU A 329 67.33 -88.61 81.09
C LEU A 329 67.11 -87.16 81.53
N PHE A 330 67.87 -86.63 82.50
CA PHE A 330 67.82 -85.20 82.85
C PHE A 330 68.33 -84.30 81.72
N LYS A 331 69.41 -84.68 81.02
CA LYS A 331 69.91 -83.94 79.85
C LYS A 331 68.92 -84.00 78.68
N ASP A 332 68.31 -85.15 78.43
CA ASP A 332 67.33 -85.35 77.38
C ASP A 332 66.04 -84.58 77.68
N LEU A 333 65.58 -84.57 78.94
CA LEU A 333 64.48 -83.74 79.41
C LEU A 333 64.79 -82.24 79.27
N GLN A 334 66.00 -81.80 79.65
CA GLN A 334 66.43 -80.41 79.50
C GLN A 334 66.54 -80.00 78.02
N GLN A 335 67.03 -80.90 77.16
CA GLN A 335 67.08 -80.67 75.71
C GLN A 335 65.68 -80.64 75.10
N ALA A 336 64.76 -81.50 75.56
CA ALA A 336 63.36 -81.48 75.15
C ALA A 336 62.65 -80.20 75.61
N GLN A 337 62.97 -79.67 76.80
CA GLN A 337 62.47 -78.36 77.26
C GLN A 337 63.01 -77.20 76.41
N SER A 338 64.31 -77.20 76.05
CA SER A 338 64.86 -76.20 75.12
C SER A 338 64.14 -76.23 73.77
N LYS A 339 64.02 -77.42 73.17
CA LYS A 339 63.29 -77.65 71.91
C LYS A 339 61.81 -77.26 72.01
N LEU A 340 61.17 -77.43 73.18
CA LEU A 340 59.80 -76.98 73.43
C LEU A 340 59.72 -75.45 73.45
N TYR A 341 60.59 -74.76 74.18
CA TYR A 341 60.62 -73.29 74.19
C TYR A 341 60.96 -72.70 72.81
N GLU A 342 61.86 -73.34 72.06
CA GLU A 342 62.16 -72.99 70.67
C GLU A 342 60.92 -73.17 69.77
N ALA A 343 60.20 -74.30 69.91
CA ALA A 343 58.97 -74.57 69.17
C ALA A 343 57.81 -73.65 69.55
N GLU A 344 57.68 -73.26 70.82
CA GLU A 344 56.70 -72.27 71.29
C GLU A 344 57.03 -70.86 70.79
N GLY A 345 58.31 -70.49 70.76
CA GLY A 345 58.79 -69.25 70.16
C GLY A 345 58.49 -69.19 68.65
N MET A 346 58.79 -70.27 67.92
CA MET A 346 58.43 -70.39 66.49
C MET A 346 56.92 -70.37 66.27
N LYS A 347 56.14 -71.09 67.08
CA LYS A 347 54.67 -71.07 67.03
C LYS A 347 54.12 -69.66 67.25
N LYS A 348 54.65 -68.92 68.22
CA LYS A 348 54.25 -67.53 68.48
C LYS A 348 54.60 -66.62 67.29
N ASN A 349 55.83 -66.70 66.77
CA ASN A 349 56.24 -65.92 65.59
C ASN A 349 55.35 -66.20 64.37
N LEU A 350 55.03 -67.47 64.10
CA LEU A 350 54.10 -67.87 63.04
C LEU A 350 52.69 -67.34 63.30
N GLN A 351 52.18 -67.41 64.54
CA GLN A 351 50.86 -66.88 64.89
C GLN A 351 50.77 -65.35 64.73
N ASP A 352 51.81 -64.62 65.13
CA ASP A 352 51.86 -63.17 64.98
C ASP A 352 51.98 -62.76 63.50
N ARG A 353 52.73 -63.51 62.68
CA ARG A 353 52.76 -63.33 61.22
C ARG A 353 51.46 -63.71 60.52
N CYS A 354 50.71 -64.71 61.02
CA CYS A 354 49.37 -65.00 60.50
C CYS A 354 48.41 -63.82 60.77
N ARG A 355 48.45 -63.22 61.96
CA ARG A 355 47.65 -62.01 62.29
C ARG A 355 47.99 -60.82 61.40
N GLU A 356 49.29 -60.60 61.13
CA GLU A 356 49.78 -59.56 60.23
C GLU A 356 49.21 -59.74 58.81
N VAL A 357 49.30 -60.96 58.25
CA VAL A 357 48.73 -61.29 56.94
C VAL A 357 47.18 -61.22 56.93
N GLU A 358 46.51 -61.61 58.02
CA GLU A 358 45.05 -61.44 58.17
C GLU A 358 44.65 -59.96 58.15
N GLN A 359 45.42 -59.09 58.82
CA GLN A 359 45.21 -57.64 58.84
C GLN A 359 45.50 -57.00 57.47
N ASP A 360 46.55 -57.42 56.77
CA ASP A 360 46.82 -57.00 55.38
C ASP A 360 45.68 -57.40 54.45
N VAL A 361 45.17 -58.64 54.56
CA VAL A 361 44.05 -59.13 53.76
C VAL A 361 42.75 -58.35 54.02
N VAL A 362 42.49 -57.91 55.25
CA VAL A 362 41.36 -57.01 55.56
C VAL A 362 41.59 -55.62 54.93
N THR A 363 42.80 -55.08 55.05
CA THR A 363 43.16 -53.75 54.53
C THR A 363 43.07 -53.70 53.00
N LEU A 364 43.61 -54.70 52.30
CA LEU A 364 43.53 -54.83 50.84
C LEU A 364 42.09 -55.04 50.34
N LYS A 365 41.23 -55.72 51.11
CA LYS A 365 39.79 -55.83 50.79
C LYS A 365 39.07 -54.50 50.90
N ALA A 366 39.37 -53.68 51.92
CA ALA A 366 38.82 -52.34 52.05
C ALA A 366 39.24 -51.44 50.87
N GLN A 367 40.54 -51.38 50.58
CA GLN A 367 41.09 -50.62 49.44
C GLN A 367 40.52 -51.06 48.08
N LEU A 368 40.25 -52.36 47.90
CA LEU A 368 39.59 -52.88 46.68
C LEU A 368 38.14 -52.38 46.57
N GLY A 369 37.40 -52.33 47.68
CA GLY A 369 36.05 -51.78 47.74
C GLY A 369 36.02 -50.27 47.45
N GLU A 370 36.92 -49.51 48.07
CA GLU A 370 37.11 -48.07 47.80
C GLU A 370 37.43 -47.82 46.32
N LYS A 371 38.34 -48.59 45.74
CA LYS A 371 38.69 -48.51 44.31
C LYS A 371 37.48 -48.82 43.41
N GLN A 372 36.64 -49.79 43.76
CA GLN A 372 35.42 -50.08 43.01
C GLN A 372 34.36 -48.96 43.13
N ALA A 373 34.23 -48.34 44.31
CA ALA A 373 33.36 -47.19 44.50
C ALA A 373 33.83 -45.95 43.69
N VAL A 374 35.12 -45.63 43.73
CA VAL A 374 35.71 -44.56 42.91
C VAL A 374 35.57 -44.88 41.41
N GLN A 375 35.69 -46.14 40.99
CA GLN A 375 35.53 -46.54 39.59
C GLN A 375 34.07 -46.41 39.11
N SER A 376 33.08 -46.75 39.94
CA SER A 376 31.66 -46.58 39.58
C SER A 376 31.25 -45.10 39.59
N GLU A 377 31.76 -44.30 40.52
CA GLU A 377 31.57 -42.85 40.51
C GLU A 377 32.25 -42.17 39.31
N ASN A 378 33.48 -42.54 38.97
CA ASN A 378 34.15 -42.01 37.78
C ASN A 378 33.37 -42.35 36.49
N SER A 379 32.82 -43.56 36.42
CA SER A 379 31.93 -43.98 35.31
C SER A 379 30.64 -43.15 35.27
N ARG A 380 30.02 -42.87 36.42
CA ARG A 380 28.83 -42.00 36.57
C ARG A 380 29.13 -40.56 36.12
N LEU A 381 30.23 -39.99 36.61
CA LEU A 381 30.66 -38.63 36.27
C LEU A 381 31.03 -38.52 34.79
N LYS A 382 31.65 -39.54 34.20
CA LYS A 382 31.92 -39.57 32.76
C LYS A 382 30.63 -39.50 31.94
N LEU A 383 29.63 -40.33 32.25
CA LEU A 383 28.33 -40.28 31.57
C LEU A 383 27.63 -38.92 31.75
N GLN A 384 27.80 -38.27 32.90
CA GLN A 384 27.29 -36.91 33.13
C GLN A 384 28.01 -35.86 32.26
N VAL A 385 29.34 -35.95 32.12
CA VAL A 385 30.13 -35.09 31.22
C VAL A 385 29.79 -35.33 29.76
N ASP A 386 29.73 -36.59 29.31
CA ASP A 386 29.35 -36.97 27.94
C ASP A 386 27.93 -36.45 27.59
N SER A 387 27.00 -36.50 28.56
CA SER A 387 25.64 -35.96 28.43
C SER A 387 25.63 -34.43 28.33
N MET A 388 26.31 -33.71 29.22
CA MET A 388 26.40 -32.24 29.17
C MET A 388 27.12 -31.74 27.91
N GLN A 389 28.13 -32.47 27.43
CA GLN A 389 28.83 -32.18 26.19
C GLN A 389 27.90 -32.35 24.97
N SER A 390 27.07 -33.40 24.96
CA SER A 390 26.04 -33.62 23.95
C SER A 390 24.98 -32.51 23.93
N GLN A 391 24.49 -32.11 25.12
CA GLN A 391 23.58 -30.97 25.26
C GLN A 391 24.19 -29.67 24.73
N THR A 392 25.42 -29.35 25.14
CA THR A 392 26.14 -28.15 24.68
C THR A 392 26.31 -28.14 23.15
N GLN A 393 26.59 -29.30 22.54
CA GLN A 393 26.65 -29.41 21.07
C GLN A 393 25.28 -29.21 20.40
N MET A 394 24.18 -29.65 21.03
CA MET A 394 22.83 -29.39 20.53
C MET A 394 22.49 -27.90 20.58
N GLU A 395 22.79 -27.24 21.69
CA GLU A 395 22.56 -25.80 21.90
C GLU A 395 23.39 -24.94 20.94
N GLN A 396 24.65 -25.31 20.69
CA GLN A 396 25.49 -24.66 19.68
C GLN A 396 24.93 -24.81 18.25
N ARG A 397 24.30 -25.95 17.91
CA ARG A 397 23.63 -26.13 16.61
C ARG A 397 22.38 -25.28 16.50
N LYS A 398 21.51 -25.29 17.52
CA LYS A 398 20.31 -24.43 17.58
C LYS A 398 20.65 -22.95 17.44
N ALA A 399 21.63 -22.46 18.19
CA ALA A 399 22.11 -21.07 18.07
C ALA A 399 22.72 -20.76 16.70
N GLY A 400 23.28 -21.77 16.00
CA GLY A 400 23.72 -21.66 14.61
C GLY A 400 22.53 -21.54 13.63
N GLU A 401 21.52 -22.40 13.79
CA GLU A 401 20.28 -22.40 13.00
C GLU A 401 19.52 -21.08 13.17
N GLU A 402 19.35 -20.60 14.41
CA GLU A 402 18.76 -19.29 14.74
C GLU A 402 19.53 -18.13 14.08
N ARG A 403 20.87 -18.15 14.08
CA ARG A 403 21.68 -17.15 13.36
C ARG A 403 21.43 -17.19 11.85
N THR A 404 21.27 -18.38 11.25
CA THR A 404 20.93 -18.49 9.82
C THR A 404 19.49 -18.06 9.51
N ASN A 405 18.54 -18.31 10.41
CA ASN A 405 17.16 -17.85 10.28
C ASN A 405 17.06 -16.31 10.40
N LEU A 406 17.82 -15.72 11.33
CA LEU A 406 17.92 -14.26 11.48
C LEU A 406 18.61 -13.60 10.27
N ALA A 407 19.59 -14.26 9.65
CA ALA A 407 20.19 -13.80 8.41
C ALA A 407 19.16 -13.81 7.26
N GLN A 408 18.50 -14.95 7.03
CA GLN A 408 17.45 -15.07 6.01
C GLN A 408 16.31 -14.04 6.21
N LEU A 409 15.91 -13.78 7.45
CA LEU A 409 14.89 -12.77 7.77
C LEU A 409 15.36 -11.33 7.47
N LYS A 410 16.65 -11.02 7.72
CA LYS A 410 17.25 -9.73 7.34
C LYS A 410 17.35 -9.57 5.82
N ASP A 411 17.75 -10.62 5.11
CA ASP A 411 17.82 -10.61 3.65
C ASP A 411 16.43 -10.43 3.03
N ALA A 412 15.42 -11.15 3.54
CA ALA A 412 14.02 -11.01 3.13
C ALA A 412 13.44 -9.61 3.43
N TYR A 413 13.74 -9.04 4.61
CA TYR A 413 13.35 -7.66 4.95
C TYR A 413 14.02 -6.63 4.04
N THR A 414 15.32 -6.79 3.78
CA THR A 414 16.09 -5.89 2.90
C THR A 414 15.51 -5.92 1.49
N LYS A 415 15.25 -7.12 0.95
CA LYS A 415 14.62 -7.25 -0.36
C LYS A 415 13.22 -6.64 -0.39
N LEU A 416 12.37 -6.87 0.62
CA LEU A 416 11.03 -6.27 0.67
C LEU A 416 11.08 -4.73 0.71
N PHE A 417 12.12 -4.16 1.33
CA PHE A 417 12.38 -2.72 1.33
C PHE A 417 12.87 -2.21 -0.03
N GLU A 418 13.69 -2.99 -0.75
CA GLU A 418 14.08 -2.71 -2.13
C GLU A 418 12.86 -2.76 -3.07
N ASP A 419 12.12 -3.88 -3.09
CA ASP A 419 10.87 -4.08 -3.86
C ASP A 419 9.85 -2.93 -3.61
N TYR A 420 9.71 -2.48 -2.35
CA TYR A 420 8.84 -1.34 -1.99
C TYR A 420 9.32 0.00 -2.58
N ASN A 421 10.62 0.27 -2.54
CA ASN A 421 11.18 1.51 -3.09
C ASN A 421 11.13 1.53 -4.63
N GLU A 422 11.35 0.39 -5.28
CA GLU A 422 11.14 0.26 -6.73
C GLU A 422 9.68 0.54 -7.11
N LEU A 423 8.71 -0.11 -6.43
CA LEU A 423 7.28 0.09 -6.68
C LEU A 423 6.83 1.55 -6.43
N LYS A 424 7.44 2.23 -5.46
CA LYS A 424 7.22 3.65 -5.14
C LYS A 424 7.72 4.58 -6.25
N GLU A 425 8.93 4.37 -6.75
CA GLU A 425 9.47 5.18 -7.87
C GLU A 425 8.81 4.82 -9.21
N GLU A 426 8.40 3.57 -9.42
CA GLU A 426 7.47 3.14 -10.48
C GLU A 426 6.17 3.94 -10.45
N LYS A 427 5.51 3.99 -9.30
CA LYS A 427 4.26 4.74 -9.12
C LYS A 427 4.45 6.22 -9.43
N LYS A 428 5.49 6.84 -8.90
CA LYS A 428 5.85 8.24 -9.14
C LYS A 428 6.17 8.54 -10.62
N LYS A 429 6.85 7.62 -11.33
CA LYS A 429 7.06 7.70 -12.78
C LYS A 429 5.73 7.61 -13.54
N ARG A 430 4.86 6.68 -13.15
CA ARG A 430 3.52 6.48 -13.74
C ARG A 430 2.61 7.70 -13.54
N GLU A 431 2.59 8.27 -12.33
CA GLU A 431 1.90 9.54 -12.01
C GLU A 431 2.48 10.71 -12.84
N SER A 432 3.81 10.82 -12.94
CA SER A 432 4.46 11.86 -13.76
C SER A 432 4.11 11.73 -15.25
N LEU A 433 4.04 10.51 -15.78
CA LEU A 433 3.64 10.21 -17.16
C LEU A 433 2.15 10.49 -17.40
N MET A 434 1.28 10.22 -16.43
CA MET A 434 -0.15 10.58 -16.52
C MET A 434 -0.33 12.10 -16.55
N VAL A 435 0.32 12.85 -15.66
CA VAL A 435 0.26 14.33 -15.67
C VAL A 435 0.84 14.91 -16.98
N GLN A 436 1.95 14.35 -17.50
CA GLN A 436 2.47 14.75 -18.81
C GLN A 436 1.49 14.45 -19.95
N LYS A 437 0.81 13.30 -19.93
CA LYS A 437 -0.21 12.92 -20.92
C LYS A 437 -1.42 13.86 -20.85
N GLU A 438 -1.95 14.10 -19.66
CA GLU A 438 -3.08 15.01 -19.41
C GLU A 438 -2.79 16.43 -19.94
N VAL A 439 -1.60 16.97 -19.66
CA VAL A 439 -1.17 18.28 -20.18
C VAL A 439 -1.00 18.28 -21.71
N VAL A 440 -0.53 17.18 -22.32
CA VAL A 440 -0.44 17.06 -23.79
C VAL A 440 -1.82 16.97 -24.42
N GLU A 441 -2.76 16.24 -23.82
CA GLU A 441 -4.15 16.15 -24.30
C GLU A 441 -4.88 17.51 -24.16
N GLU A 442 -4.73 18.22 -23.04
CA GLU A 442 -5.25 19.57 -22.83
C GLU A 442 -4.69 20.59 -23.85
N MET A 443 -3.40 20.50 -24.19
CA MET A 443 -2.78 21.35 -25.21
C MET A 443 -3.24 20.99 -26.62
N GLN A 444 -3.48 19.71 -26.91
CA GLN A 444 -4.01 19.25 -28.20
C GLN A 444 -5.47 19.70 -28.39
N GLU A 445 -6.31 19.63 -27.36
CA GLU A 445 -7.69 20.15 -27.40
C GLU A 445 -7.72 21.67 -27.65
N ARG A 446 -6.84 22.43 -26.98
CA ARG A 446 -6.68 23.87 -27.23
C ARG A 446 -6.24 24.16 -28.66
N LEU A 447 -5.32 23.37 -29.21
CA LEU A 447 -4.83 23.52 -30.58
C LEU A 447 -5.95 23.24 -31.59
N SER A 448 -6.64 22.11 -31.48
CA SER A 448 -7.77 21.78 -32.36
C SER A 448 -8.89 22.84 -32.30
N SER A 449 -9.22 23.34 -31.10
CA SER A 449 -10.23 24.41 -30.95
C SER A 449 -9.78 25.74 -31.57
N ALA A 450 -8.48 26.06 -31.53
CA ALA A 450 -7.93 27.22 -32.21
C ALA A 450 -7.94 27.05 -33.75
N GLU A 451 -7.66 25.85 -34.26
CA GLU A 451 -7.74 25.52 -35.69
C GLU A 451 -9.18 25.62 -36.21
N GLU A 452 -10.17 25.08 -35.49
CA GLU A 452 -11.60 25.25 -35.79
C GLU A 452 -12.02 26.73 -35.80
N ALA A 453 -11.57 27.51 -34.81
CA ALA A 453 -11.86 28.94 -34.74
C ALA A 453 -11.21 29.74 -35.88
N LEU A 454 -10.03 29.34 -36.36
CA LEU A 454 -9.38 29.91 -37.54
C LEU A 454 -10.11 29.53 -38.83
N ALA A 455 -10.53 28.27 -38.98
CA ALA A 455 -11.33 27.82 -40.13
C ALA A 455 -12.69 28.55 -40.20
N ALA A 456 -13.36 28.73 -39.06
CA ALA A 456 -14.60 29.51 -38.97
C ALA A 456 -14.40 30.98 -39.37
N LYS A 457 -13.29 31.61 -38.95
CA LYS A 457 -12.92 32.97 -39.38
C LYS A 457 -12.61 33.04 -40.86
N GLN A 458 -11.91 32.05 -41.42
CA GLN A 458 -11.61 31.98 -42.85
C GLN A 458 -12.88 31.87 -43.69
N ASN A 459 -13.80 30.97 -43.33
CA ASN A 459 -15.11 30.84 -43.97
C ASN A 459 -15.90 32.17 -43.96
N HIS A 460 -15.88 32.90 -42.84
CA HIS A 460 -16.54 34.21 -42.75
C HIS A 460 -15.84 35.29 -43.60
N ILE A 461 -14.52 35.28 -43.69
CA ILE A 461 -13.75 36.15 -44.59
C ILE A 461 -14.14 35.89 -46.05
N ASP A 462 -14.28 34.64 -46.45
CA ASP A 462 -14.61 34.29 -47.84
C ASP A 462 -16.09 34.57 -48.19
N GLN A 463 -17.01 34.42 -47.23
CA GLN A 463 -18.37 34.96 -47.33
C GLN A 463 -18.37 36.49 -47.55
N MET A 464 -17.61 37.24 -46.75
CA MET A 464 -17.52 38.69 -46.90
C MET A 464 -16.92 39.10 -48.26
N LYS A 465 -15.92 38.38 -48.77
CA LYS A 465 -15.39 38.62 -50.14
C LYS A 465 -16.47 38.41 -51.20
N GLN A 466 -17.26 37.34 -51.10
CA GLN A 466 -18.35 37.06 -52.05
C GLN A 466 -19.44 38.14 -51.98
N GLU A 467 -19.79 38.60 -50.77
CA GLU A 467 -20.71 39.74 -50.58
C GLU A 467 -20.17 41.04 -51.18
N ILE A 468 -18.88 41.34 -50.99
CA ILE A 468 -18.23 42.53 -51.56
C ILE A 468 -18.29 42.48 -53.09
N PHE A 469 -17.89 41.37 -53.70
CA PHE A 469 -17.93 41.20 -55.16
C PHE A 469 -19.34 41.40 -55.74
N SER A 470 -20.37 40.82 -55.10
CA SER A 470 -21.76 41.02 -55.55
C SER A 470 -22.32 42.42 -55.24
N LYS A 471 -21.68 43.21 -54.38
CA LYS A 471 -22.00 44.64 -54.17
C LYS A 471 -21.27 45.51 -55.21
N GLU A 472 -20.04 45.18 -55.57
CA GLU A 472 -19.27 45.83 -56.64
C GLU A 472 -19.96 45.68 -58.01
N GLU A 473 -20.43 44.49 -58.35
CA GLU A 473 -21.26 44.23 -59.55
C GLU A 473 -22.49 45.15 -59.62
N LYS A 474 -23.22 45.28 -58.49
CA LYS A 474 -24.41 46.15 -58.40
C LYS A 474 -24.05 47.64 -58.49
N LEU A 475 -22.92 48.05 -57.94
CA LEU A 475 -22.41 49.42 -58.06
C LEU A 475 -22.03 49.76 -59.51
N GLN A 476 -21.45 48.81 -60.26
CA GLN A 476 -21.22 48.97 -61.69
C GLN A 476 -22.54 49.19 -62.45
N THR A 477 -23.57 48.37 -62.19
CA THR A 477 -24.91 48.57 -62.78
C THR A 477 -25.51 49.95 -62.45
N ILE A 478 -25.38 50.42 -61.20
CA ILE A 478 -25.84 51.76 -60.79
C ILE A 478 -25.12 52.87 -61.58
N SER A 479 -23.81 52.75 -61.80
CA SER A 479 -23.06 53.74 -62.59
C SER A 479 -23.51 53.83 -64.04
N VAL A 480 -23.93 52.71 -64.64
CA VAL A 480 -24.51 52.69 -66.00
C VAL A 480 -25.88 53.37 -66.04
N PHE A 481 -26.75 53.12 -65.06
CA PHE A 481 -28.05 53.80 -64.97
C PHE A 481 -27.91 55.31 -64.71
N GLN A 482 -26.90 55.73 -63.93
CA GLN A 482 -26.61 57.16 -63.75
C GLN A 482 -26.20 57.80 -65.08
N ALA A 483 -25.24 57.21 -65.80
CA ALA A 483 -24.81 57.71 -67.11
C ALA A 483 -25.98 57.75 -68.13
N GLN A 484 -26.87 56.74 -68.12
CA GLN A 484 -28.07 56.72 -68.95
C GLN A 484 -29.04 57.87 -68.61
N ALA A 485 -29.24 58.16 -67.32
CA ALA A 485 -30.08 59.28 -66.87
C ALA A 485 -29.48 60.65 -67.24
N GLU A 486 -28.16 60.79 -67.12
CA GLU A 486 -27.43 61.99 -67.56
C GLU A 486 -27.58 62.23 -69.07
N VAL A 487 -27.39 61.20 -69.90
CA VAL A 487 -27.63 61.27 -71.36
C VAL A 487 -29.06 61.65 -71.68
N TYR A 488 -30.07 60.97 -71.14
CA TYR A 488 -31.48 61.31 -71.40
C TYR A 488 -31.85 62.73 -70.93
N SER A 489 -31.24 63.23 -69.85
CA SER A 489 -31.44 64.62 -69.42
C SER A 489 -30.83 65.60 -70.43
N SER A 490 -29.62 65.33 -70.94
CA SER A 490 -28.96 66.12 -71.97
C SER A 490 -29.75 66.15 -73.27
N ASP A 491 -30.21 64.98 -73.74
CA ASP A 491 -31.02 64.84 -74.95
C ASP A 491 -32.35 65.59 -74.83
N PHE A 492 -33.01 65.52 -73.67
CA PHE A 492 -34.23 66.28 -73.38
C PHE A 492 -34.00 67.80 -73.43
N TYR A 493 -32.91 68.30 -72.84
CA TYR A 493 -32.56 69.72 -72.94
C TYR A 493 -32.17 70.15 -74.36
N ALA A 494 -31.51 69.28 -75.13
CA ALA A 494 -31.13 69.54 -76.52
C ALA A 494 -32.35 69.58 -77.45
N GLU A 495 -33.24 68.59 -77.38
CA GLU A 495 -34.52 68.57 -78.11
C GLU A 495 -35.37 69.78 -77.73
N ARG A 496 -35.46 70.11 -76.43
CA ARG A 496 -36.18 71.31 -75.98
C ARG A 496 -35.61 72.59 -76.59
N ALA A 497 -34.30 72.78 -76.56
CA ALA A 497 -33.66 73.98 -77.12
C ALA A 497 -33.77 74.04 -78.66
N ALA A 498 -33.74 72.90 -79.35
CA ALA A 498 -33.99 72.82 -80.79
C ALA A 498 -35.45 73.16 -81.12
N ARG A 499 -36.39 72.66 -80.32
CA ARG A 499 -37.82 72.92 -80.46
C ARG A 499 -38.18 74.37 -80.16
N GLU A 500 -37.60 74.97 -79.13
CA GLU A 500 -37.77 76.39 -78.79
C GLU A 500 -37.26 77.29 -79.93
N LYS A 501 -36.08 77.02 -80.51
CA LYS A 501 -35.59 77.70 -81.73
C LYS A 501 -36.49 77.52 -82.94
N LEU A 502 -37.02 76.31 -83.17
CA LEU A 502 -37.94 76.04 -84.26
C LEU A 502 -39.26 76.82 -84.07
N HIS A 503 -39.72 76.99 -82.84
CA HIS A 503 -40.83 77.90 -82.53
C HIS A 503 -40.48 79.37 -82.79
N GLU A 504 -39.30 79.86 -82.39
CA GLU A 504 -38.83 81.23 -82.69
C GLU A 504 -38.78 81.51 -84.20
N GLU A 505 -38.23 80.57 -84.99
CA GLU A 505 -38.21 80.68 -86.45
C GLU A 505 -39.61 80.61 -87.07
N ARG A 506 -40.50 79.78 -86.52
CA ARG A 506 -41.91 79.70 -86.94
C ARG A 506 -42.64 81.02 -86.72
N GLU A 507 -42.51 81.63 -85.54
CA GLU A 507 -43.13 82.93 -85.26
C GLU A 507 -42.53 84.04 -86.13
N ARG A 508 -41.20 84.04 -86.36
CA ARG A 508 -40.53 84.95 -87.28
C ARG A 508 -41.07 84.83 -88.71
N LEU A 509 -41.25 83.61 -89.21
CA LEU A 509 -41.80 83.36 -90.55
C LEU A 509 -43.30 83.68 -90.63
N ALA A 510 -44.06 83.43 -89.56
CA ALA A 510 -45.48 83.80 -89.47
C ALA A 510 -45.65 85.33 -89.55
N ALA A 511 -44.86 86.10 -88.80
CA ALA A 511 -44.85 87.56 -88.85
C ALA A 511 -44.42 88.10 -90.24
N GLN A 512 -43.43 87.47 -90.88
CA GLN A 512 -43.04 87.82 -92.26
C GLN A 512 -44.15 87.53 -93.27
N LEU A 513 -44.85 86.39 -93.14
CA LEU A 513 -46.02 86.06 -93.98
C LEU A 513 -47.19 87.01 -93.72
N GLU A 514 -47.42 87.45 -92.48
CA GLU A 514 -48.46 88.43 -92.17
C GLU A 514 -48.14 89.81 -92.77
N TYR A 515 -46.87 90.24 -92.70
CA TYR A 515 -46.39 91.47 -93.35
C TYR A 515 -46.56 91.42 -94.87
N VAL A 516 -46.13 90.33 -95.52
CA VAL A 516 -46.29 90.16 -96.97
C VAL A 516 -47.76 90.04 -97.37
N LYS A 517 -48.63 89.43 -96.55
CA LYS A 517 -50.09 89.44 -96.75
C LYS A 517 -50.66 90.86 -96.67
N LYS A 518 -50.23 91.67 -95.69
CA LYS A 518 -50.65 93.09 -95.57
C LYS A 518 -50.19 93.91 -96.78
N GLN A 519 -48.96 93.72 -97.27
CA GLN A 519 -48.49 94.39 -98.49
C GLN A 519 -49.24 93.94 -99.75
N ASN A 520 -49.53 92.64 -99.92
CA ASN A 520 -50.36 92.16 -101.04
C ASN A 520 -51.79 92.68 -100.94
N HIS A 521 -52.35 92.81 -99.73
CA HIS A 521 -53.67 93.40 -99.54
C HIS A 521 -53.67 94.89 -99.91
N GLN A 522 -52.67 95.66 -99.47
CA GLN A 522 -52.48 97.07 -99.85
C GLN A 522 -52.31 97.24 -101.37
N LEU A 523 -51.48 96.42 -102.02
CA LEU A 523 -51.31 96.44 -103.48
C LEU A 523 -52.58 96.03 -104.23
N GLN A 524 -53.35 95.08 -103.69
CA GLN A 524 -54.67 94.73 -104.23
C GLN A 524 -55.66 95.89 -104.04
N GLU A 525 -55.68 96.56 -102.88
CA GLU A 525 -56.49 97.75 -102.63
C GLU A 525 -56.09 98.93 -103.54
N GLU A 526 -54.80 99.11 -103.81
CA GLU A 526 -54.29 100.11 -104.77
C GLU A 526 -54.71 99.77 -106.20
N LEU A 527 -54.52 98.53 -106.66
CA LEU A 527 -54.99 98.05 -107.98
C LEU A 527 -56.51 98.17 -108.13
N ASP A 528 -57.26 97.78 -107.10
CA ASP A 528 -58.71 97.98 -107.01
C ASP A 528 -59.08 99.46 -107.05
N SER A 529 -58.31 100.32 -106.37
CA SER A 529 -58.56 101.77 -106.35
C SER A 529 -58.26 102.41 -107.70
N LEU A 530 -57.21 101.97 -108.40
CA LEU A 530 -56.85 102.41 -109.75
C LEU A 530 -57.85 101.87 -110.78
N GLY A 531 -58.33 100.63 -110.60
CA GLY A 531 -59.44 100.07 -111.38
C GLY A 531 -60.74 100.84 -111.15
N ARG A 532 -61.08 101.18 -109.90
CA ARG A 532 -62.23 102.03 -109.54
C ARG A 532 -62.07 103.48 -110.04
N GLN A 533 -60.87 104.05 -110.01
CA GLN A 533 -60.56 105.38 -110.57
C GLN A 533 -60.69 105.37 -112.09
N SER A 534 -60.08 104.41 -112.79
CA SER A 534 -60.19 104.22 -114.24
C SER A 534 -61.65 104.01 -114.69
N LEU A 535 -62.42 103.17 -113.98
CA LEU A 535 -63.86 103.03 -114.20
C LEU A 535 -64.62 104.35 -113.94
N ASN A 536 -64.21 105.14 -112.95
CA ASN A 536 -64.80 106.45 -112.69
C ASN A 536 -64.37 107.52 -113.71
N GLU A 537 -63.20 107.42 -114.33
CA GLU A 537 -62.79 108.27 -115.46
C GLU A 537 -63.55 107.91 -116.74
N MET A 538 -63.71 106.61 -117.04
CA MET A 538 -64.57 106.16 -118.14
C MET A 538 -66.01 106.64 -117.95
N LYS A 539 -66.56 106.53 -116.72
CA LYS A 539 -67.87 107.09 -116.38
C LYS A 539 -67.92 108.62 -116.49
N LYS A 540 -66.88 109.35 -116.04
CA LYS A 540 -66.81 110.82 -116.18
C LYS A 540 -66.77 111.31 -117.64
N ARG A 541 -66.38 110.46 -118.60
CA ARG A 541 -66.45 110.77 -120.04
C ARG A 541 -67.81 110.47 -120.67
N HIS A 542 -68.73 109.80 -119.98
CA HIS A 542 -70.09 109.53 -120.46
C HIS A 542 -71.15 109.64 -119.34
N VAL A 543 -71.81 110.80 -119.24
CA VAL A 543 -72.98 110.99 -118.38
C VAL A 543 -74.16 111.58 -119.16
N PRO A 544 -75.18 110.76 -119.44
CA PRO A 544 -76.58 111.16 -119.46
C PRO A 544 -77.34 110.52 -118.26
N PRO A 545 -78.53 111.03 -117.86
CA PRO A 545 -79.06 110.79 -116.51
C PRO A 545 -80.38 110.00 -116.43
N GLY A 546 -80.67 109.47 -115.24
CA GLY A 546 -82.02 109.15 -114.77
C GLY A 546 -82.42 107.66 -114.77
N GLY A 547 -82.99 107.19 -113.66
CA GLY A 547 -83.51 105.83 -113.50
C GLY A 547 -83.67 105.45 -112.02
N ASN A 548 -84.92 105.39 -111.52
CA ASN A 548 -85.30 105.06 -110.15
C ASN A 548 -86.21 103.79 -110.17
N PRO A 549 -86.69 103.24 -109.04
CA PRO A 549 -86.00 102.30 -108.14
C PRO A 549 -86.71 100.91 -108.03
N HIS A 550 -86.29 100.11 -107.04
CA HIS A 550 -86.95 98.88 -106.50
C HIS A 550 -86.93 97.61 -107.40
N GLY A 551 -87.02 96.42 -106.77
CA GLY A 551 -87.40 95.18 -107.50
C GLY A 551 -86.69 93.86 -107.12
N ALA A 552 -86.95 93.35 -105.91
CA ALA A 552 -86.87 91.95 -105.44
C ALA A 552 -86.35 90.77 -106.35
N THR A 553 -85.52 89.92 -105.71
CA THR A 553 -85.50 88.42 -105.76
C THR A 553 -84.94 87.61 -106.96
N ALA A 554 -84.56 86.36 -106.62
CA ALA A 554 -84.43 85.14 -107.46
C ALA A 554 -83.13 84.85 -108.27
N SER A 555 -82.23 84.08 -107.63
CA SER A 555 -81.84 82.70 -108.01
C SER A 555 -81.27 82.29 -109.39
N LEU A 556 -80.20 81.48 -109.30
CA LEU A 556 -79.77 80.34 -110.15
C LEU A 556 -78.89 80.53 -111.43
N VAL A 557 -77.61 80.17 -111.25
CA VAL A 557 -76.80 79.21 -112.06
C VAL A 557 -76.24 79.59 -113.45
N GLY A 558 -74.91 79.43 -113.56
CA GLY A 558 -74.12 79.26 -114.79
C GLY A 558 -72.62 79.29 -114.46
N ARG A 559 -71.98 78.17 -114.07
CA ARG A 559 -71.18 77.25 -114.94
C ARG A 559 -70.15 77.95 -115.85
N GLY A 560 -68.87 77.56 -115.87
CA GLY A 560 -68.16 76.55 -115.06
C GLY A 560 -66.93 75.96 -115.78
N GLY A 561 -66.22 75.04 -115.11
CA GLY A 561 -65.11 74.25 -115.64
C GLY A 561 -63.84 74.31 -114.76
N ALA A 562 -63.12 73.21 -114.51
CA ALA A 562 -63.42 71.81 -114.81
C ALA A 562 -62.69 70.86 -113.82
N ASP A 563 -63.27 69.67 -113.66
CA ASP A 563 -62.72 68.35 -113.29
C ASP A 563 -61.41 68.25 -112.48
N TRP A 564 -61.51 67.59 -111.32
CA TRP A 564 -60.99 66.22 -111.17
C TRP A 564 -61.93 65.41 -110.26
N GLN A 565 -62.49 64.32 -110.79
CA GLN A 565 -63.25 63.32 -110.02
C GLN A 565 -62.47 62.00 -109.99
N HIS A 566 -62.79 61.16 -109.00
CA HIS A 566 -62.11 59.88 -108.69
C HIS A 566 -60.68 60.10 -108.14
N GLN A 567 -60.15 59.28 -107.23
CA GLN A 567 -60.56 57.94 -106.78
C GLN A 567 -60.13 57.73 -105.32
N GLY A 568 -60.83 56.87 -104.55
CA GLY A 568 -60.36 56.40 -103.23
C GLY A 568 -61.23 56.77 -102.03
N ASN A 569 -62.46 56.25 -101.98
CA ASN A 569 -63.22 56.21 -100.73
C ASN A 569 -62.63 55.07 -99.87
N ILE A 570 -61.76 55.38 -98.90
CA ILE A 570 -61.17 54.38 -98.00
C ILE A 570 -62.28 53.87 -97.09
N PRO A 571 -62.53 52.54 -96.98
CA PRO A 571 -63.42 52.02 -95.96
C PRO A 571 -62.78 52.23 -94.59
N GLU A 572 -63.33 53.18 -93.82
CA GLU A 572 -62.75 53.68 -92.56
C GLU A 572 -62.70 52.61 -91.44
N HIS A 573 -63.29 51.44 -91.70
CA HIS A 573 -63.48 50.34 -90.74
C HIS A 573 -63.14 48.97 -91.37
N ALA A 574 -61.96 48.83 -92.00
CA ALA A 574 -61.51 47.59 -92.65
C ALA A 574 -60.44 46.83 -91.83
N CYS A 575 -60.52 45.50 -91.77
CA CYS A 575 -59.52 44.67 -91.08
C CYS A 575 -58.25 44.47 -91.93
N PRO A 576 -57.04 44.80 -91.43
CA PRO A 576 -55.81 44.76 -92.24
C PRO A 576 -55.27 43.35 -92.53
N LYS A 577 -55.81 42.27 -91.94
CA LYS A 577 -55.37 40.87 -92.19
C LYS A 577 -56.21 40.16 -93.26
N CYS A 578 -57.53 40.39 -93.30
CA CYS A 578 -58.46 39.75 -94.24
C CYS A 578 -59.14 40.71 -95.23
N ASN A 579 -59.07 42.03 -94.99
CA ASN A 579 -59.72 43.08 -95.76
C ASN A 579 -61.27 43.04 -95.79
N ASP A 580 -61.91 42.42 -94.80
CA ASP A 580 -63.34 42.61 -94.55
C ASP A 580 -63.64 44.05 -94.13
N ILE A 581 -64.77 44.59 -94.60
CA ILE A 581 -65.27 45.93 -94.29
C ILE A 581 -66.41 45.80 -93.28
N LEU A 582 -66.26 46.42 -92.12
CA LEU A 582 -67.20 46.34 -91.01
C LEU A 582 -67.96 47.67 -90.85
N PRO A 583 -69.17 47.66 -90.23
CA PRO A 583 -70.04 48.84 -90.22
C PRO A 583 -69.58 49.94 -89.24
N ASP A 584 -68.80 49.58 -88.22
CA ASP A 584 -68.36 50.47 -87.14
C ASP A 584 -67.05 49.99 -86.49
N LEU A 585 -66.50 50.83 -85.61
CA LEU A 585 -65.20 50.64 -84.96
C LEU A 585 -65.21 49.54 -83.90
N ASP A 586 -66.31 49.35 -83.17
CA ASP A 586 -66.45 48.31 -82.15
C ASP A 586 -66.46 46.93 -82.81
N SER A 587 -67.19 46.77 -83.92
CA SER A 587 -67.17 45.57 -84.76
C SER A 587 -65.76 45.26 -85.26
N LEU A 588 -65.02 46.28 -85.69
CA LEU A 588 -63.63 46.13 -86.12
C LEU A 588 -62.70 45.73 -84.97
N GLN A 589 -62.84 46.31 -83.77
CA GLN A 589 -62.01 45.96 -82.61
C GLN A 589 -62.23 44.52 -82.15
N ILE A 590 -63.48 44.04 -82.14
CA ILE A 590 -63.81 42.64 -81.83
C ILE A 590 -63.20 41.73 -82.90
N HIS A 591 -63.46 42.01 -84.18
CA HIS A 591 -62.96 41.21 -85.29
C HIS A 591 -61.43 41.14 -85.32
N ILE A 592 -60.71 42.23 -85.06
CA ILE A 592 -59.24 42.22 -85.01
C ILE A 592 -58.71 41.28 -83.91
N MET A 593 -59.42 41.16 -82.79
CA MET A 593 -59.03 40.28 -81.68
C MET A 593 -59.08 38.80 -82.08
N ASP A 594 -60.17 38.37 -82.73
CA ASP A 594 -60.35 37.01 -83.23
C ASP A 594 -59.47 36.74 -84.48
N CYS A 595 -59.31 37.74 -85.34
CA CYS A 595 -58.60 37.62 -86.61
C CYS A 595 -57.08 37.63 -86.45
N ILE A 596 -56.49 38.19 -85.39
CA ILE A 596 -55.02 38.22 -85.22
C ILE A 596 -54.41 36.82 -85.00
N ILE A 597 -55.17 35.89 -84.40
CA ILE A 597 -54.80 34.48 -84.18
C ILE A 597 -54.57 33.73 -85.52
#